data_AF-A0A9D0LM50-F1
#
_entry.id   AF-A0A9D0LM50-F1
#
_cell.length_a   1.000
_cell.length_b   1.000
_cell.length_c   1.000
_cell.angle_alpha   90.00
_cell.angle_beta   90.00
_cell.angle_gamma   90.00
#
_symmetry.space_group_name_H-M   'P 1'
#
loop_
_entity.id
_entity.type
_entity.pdbx_description
1 polymer ?
#
loop_
_entity_poly.entity_id
_entity_poly.type
_entity_poly.pdbx_seq_one_letter_code
_entity_poly.pdbx_strand_id
1 'polypeptide(L)'
;MIRWLAQNFGLIVLSLILATIVWIVAAMEADPVRERTFLQVPLQVTNLPEPMRILDQSTETVQVRLRAPESVLRTVEPATIRAWVDADGLTPGTHALPVQAELPPEVPAKLISVSPAQVVLQVDEERTRTLTVTVRLVGEPALGYTAQRPVVSPDTVTIRGPASQVDRVKTALVQVSLRGTRSSVEQTLTVLLRDAEGKPVSGVTLSPERVHVSVPVEQLGNYRDLAVKVRLEGDPAPGYWISQVSTEPQLVTVFAAPGLIDQLPGFLETLTVTVEGASDDIVERVALDVPPNVTVVVPSEPSVQVQIRVEALQASKRLTVKPTVQGLTPGLVPVLSPQSVDLILSGPQPRLETLTPDMIRLVLDLSGLVTGTHQLEPQPVVPEGLTVVSILPASIQVELLPEPPVTPTPTLTGTLPVTPTIITPTVPVTPTTGP
;
A
#
# COMPACT_ATOMS: atom_id res chain seq x y z
N MET A 1 -105.96 -2.15 23.19
CA MET A 1 -104.52 -1.93 23.42
C MET A 1 -104.26 -1.21 24.75
N ILE A 2 -104.54 0.09 24.92
CA ILE A 2 -104.11 0.88 26.10
C ILE A 2 -104.41 0.26 27.48
N ARG A 3 -105.61 -0.30 27.73
CA ARG A 3 -105.93 -0.97 29.02
C ARG A 3 -105.06 -2.20 29.34
N TRP A 4 -104.54 -2.89 28.31
CA TRP A 4 -103.62 -4.03 28.49
C TRP A 4 -102.20 -3.57 28.86
N LEU A 5 -101.73 -2.43 28.33
CA LEU A 5 -100.50 -1.77 28.79
C LEU A 5 -100.59 -1.41 30.29
N ALA A 6 -101.71 -0.83 30.73
CA ALA A 6 -101.89 -0.41 32.11
C ALA A 6 -101.85 -1.57 33.12
N GLN A 7 -102.44 -2.73 32.80
CA GLN A 7 -102.40 -3.90 33.69
C GLN A 7 -101.02 -4.58 33.73
N ASN A 8 -100.23 -4.49 32.66
CA ASN A 8 -98.90 -5.11 32.57
C ASN A 8 -97.75 -4.14 32.87
N PHE A 9 -98.03 -2.88 33.25
CA PHE A 9 -97.03 -1.82 33.38
C PHE A 9 -95.87 -2.19 34.32
N GLY A 10 -96.16 -2.83 35.46
CA GLY A 10 -95.12 -3.31 36.38
C GLY A 10 -94.21 -4.39 35.79
N LEU A 11 -94.76 -5.30 34.97
CA LEU A 11 -93.98 -6.31 34.25
C LEU A 11 -93.14 -5.69 33.13
N ILE A 12 -93.68 -4.68 32.43
CA ILE A 12 -92.96 -3.92 31.40
C ILE A 12 -91.74 -3.21 32.03
N VAL A 13 -91.94 -2.48 33.13
CA VAL A 13 -90.84 -1.80 33.84
C VAL A 13 -89.82 -2.80 34.40
N LEU A 14 -90.26 -3.92 34.98
CA LEU A 14 -89.36 -4.98 35.45
C LEU A 14 -88.55 -5.60 34.30
N SER A 15 -89.18 -5.84 33.15
CA SER A 15 -88.50 -6.38 31.96
C SER A 15 -87.49 -5.37 31.37
N LEU A 16 -87.80 -4.07 31.41
CA LEU A 16 -86.88 -3.01 30.99
C LEU A 16 -85.66 -2.92 31.92
N ILE A 17 -85.86 -3.02 33.23
CA ILE A 17 -84.76 -3.04 34.22
C ILE A 17 -83.89 -4.29 34.01
N LEU A 18 -84.50 -5.47 33.85
CA LEU A 18 -83.76 -6.72 33.57
C LEU A 18 -82.99 -6.63 32.25
N ALA A 19 -83.61 -6.15 31.17
CA ALA A 19 -82.94 -5.95 29.88
C ALA A 19 -81.78 -4.94 30.01
N THR A 20 -81.95 -3.87 30.78
CA THR A 20 -80.89 -2.88 31.03
C THR A 20 -79.73 -3.49 31.82
N ILE A 21 -79.99 -4.29 32.86
CA ILE A 21 -78.95 -4.98 33.65
C ILE A 21 -78.21 -6.01 32.78
N VAL A 22 -78.93 -6.83 32.02
CA VAL A 22 -78.32 -7.82 31.11
C VAL A 22 -77.51 -7.14 30.02
N TRP A 23 -77.99 -6.01 29.47
CA TRP A 23 -77.24 -5.21 28.50
C TRP A 23 -75.96 -4.60 29.10
N ILE A 24 -76.01 -4.06 30.33
CA ILE A 24 -74.83 -3.55 31.04
C ILE A 24 -73.81 -4.68 31.26
N VAL A 25 -74.23 -5.86 31.72
CA VAL A 25 -73.33 -7.01 31.93
C VAL A 25 -72.71 -7.45 30.59
N ALA A 26 -73.51 -7.62 29.55
CA ALA A 26 -73.01 -8.00 28.22
C ALA A 26 -72.06 -6.95 27.61
N ALA A 27 -72.31 -5.65 27.85
CA ALA A 27 -71.42 -4.57 27.42
C ALA A 27 -70.09 -4.57 28.20
N MET A 28 -70.13 -4.80 29.51
CA MET A 28 -68.92 -4.92 30.35
C MET A 28 -68.09 -6.18 30.03
N GLU A 29 -68.71 -7.23 29.51
CA GLU A 29 -68.01 -8.45 29.07
C GLU A 29 -67.49 -8.34 27.63
N ALA A 30 -68.15 -7.55 26.78
CA ALA A 30 -67.68 -7.23 25.43
C ALA A 30 -66.49 -6.26 25.40
N ASP A 31 -66.41 -5.29 26.33
CA ASP A 31 -65.28 -4.35 26.45
C ASP A 31 -64.85 -4.16 27.93
N PRO A 32 -64.15 -5.14 28.51
CA PRO A 32 -63.80 -5.13 29.93
C PRO A 32 -62.75 -4.07 30.27
N VAL A 33 -63.03 -3.27 31.31
CA VAL A 33 -62.07 -2.28 31.84
C VAL A 33 -60.87 -3.00 32.48
N ARG A 34 -59.71 -2.89 31.83
CA ARG A 34 -58.46 -3.54 32.23
C ARG A 34 -57.39 -2.51 32.60
N GLU A 35 -56.27 -2.98 33.16
CA GLU A 35 -55.05 -2.19 33.32
C GLU A 35 -54.01 -2.65 32.30
N ARG A 36 -53.33 -1.70 31.63
CA ARG A 36 -52.23 -1.98 30.69
C ARG A 36 -51.04 -1.08 31.01
N THR A 37 -49.85 -1.65 31.02
CA THR A 37 -48.59 -0.92 31.18
C THR A 37 -47.96 -0.69 29.81
N PHE A 38 -47.61 0.56 29.52
CA PHE A 38 -46.87 0.99 28.35
C PHE A 38 -45.42 1.22 28.78
N LEU A 39 -44.46 0.49 28.19
CA LEU A 39 -43.10 0.37 28.73
C LEU A 39 -42.08 1.38 28.16
N GLN A 40 -42.47 2.12 27.12
CA GLN A 40 -41.59 3.00 26.34
C GLN A 40 -42.27 4.34 26.05
N VAL A 41 -42.79 5.01 27.08
CA VAL A 41 -43.26 6.39 26.94
C VAL A 41 -42.03 7.31 26.97
N PRO A 42 -41.78 8.15 25.95
CA PRO A 42 -40.61 9.02 25.91
C PRO A 42 -40.70 10.11 26.97
N LEU A 43 -39.60 10.38 27.67
CA LEU A 43 -39.54 11.40 28.71
C LEU A 43 -39.00 12.72 28.14
N GLN A 44 -39.78 13.79 28.24
CA GLN A 44 -39.38 15.13 27.81
C GLN A 44 -38.91 15.98 29.00
N VAL A 45 -37.89 16.81 28.81
CA VAL A 45 -37.47 17.80 29.82
C VAL A 45 -37.95 19.18 29.37
N THR A 46 -38.66 19.89 30.26
CA THR A 46 -39.33 21.17 29.97
C THR A 46 -38.78 22.26 30.90
N ASN A 47 -38.82 23.52 30.46
CA ASN A 47 -38.35 24.70 31.22
C ASN A 47 -36.86 24.69 31.65
N LEU A 48 -35.99 23.90 31.02
CA LEU A 48 -34.54 23.95 31.29
C LEU A 48 -34.00 25.36 30.96
N PRO A 49 -33.45 26.11 31.95
CA PRO A 49 -33.01 27.49 31.73
C PRO A 49 -31.74 27.56 30.89
N GLU A 50 -31.66 28.50 29.95
CA GLU A 50 -30.40 28.82 29.27
C GLU A 50 -29.40 29.46 30.27
N PRO A 51 -28.09 29.14 30.21
CA PRO A 51 -27.41 28.33 29.21
C PRO A 51 -27.18 26.87 29.65
N MET A 52 -28.09 26.23 30.40
CA MET A 52 -27.86 24.89 30.93
C MET A 52 -28.05 23.79 29.89
N ARG A 53 -27.31 22.68 30.06
CA ARG A 53 -27.44 21.45 29.27
C ARG A 53 -27.51 20.23 30.17
N ILE A 54 -28.29 19.25 29.72
CA ILE A 54 -28.33 17.91 30.29
C ILE A 54 -26.99 17.22 29.96
N LEU A 55 -26.35 16.67 30.99
CA LEU A 55 -25.15 15.83 30.90
C LEU A 55 -25.50 14.35 30.79
N ASP A 56 -26.43 13.90 31.64
CA ASP A 56 -26.85 12.51 31.79
C ASP A 56 -28.27 12.45 32.38
N GLN A 57 -29.01 11.39 32.08
CA GLN A 57 -30.34 11.15 32.62
C GLN A 57 -30.55 9.66 32.90
N SER A 58 -30.99 9.36 34.13
CA SER A 58 -31.16 7.98 34.61
C SER A 58 -32.19 7.13 33.84
N THR A 59 -33.05 7.74 33.02
CA THR A 59 -33.77 7.06 31.94
C THR A 59 -34.24 8.05 30.87
N GLU A 60 -34.33 7.60 29.62
CA GLU A 60 -34.98 8.31 28.50
C GLU A 60 -36.46 7.94 28.34
N THR A 61 -36.90 6.84 28.95
CA THR A 61 -38.27 6.34 28.85
C THR A 61 -38.85 5.96 30.21
N VAL A 62 -40.17 6.08 30.35
CA VAL A 62 -40.90 5.74 31.57
C VAL A 62 -42.01 4.73 31.29
N GLN A 63 -42.32 3.93 32.30
CA GLN A 63 -43.41 2.98 32.27
C GLN A 63 -44.68 3.63 32.81
N VAL A 64 -45.73 3.69 31.99
CA VAL A 64 -47.01 4.30 32.36
C VAL A 64 -48.10 3.24 32.39
N ARG A 65 -48.78 3.09 33.53
CA ARG A 65 -49.91 2.18 33.68
C ARG A 65 -51.22 2.94 33.61
N LEU A 66 -52.06 2.55 32.65
CA LEU A 66 -53.38 3.12 32.38
C LEU A 66 -54.48 2.11 32.66
N ARG A 67 -55.65 2.60 33.05
CA ARG A 67 -56.89 1.82 33.22
C ARG A 67 -58.00 2.40 32.36
N ALA A 68 -58.50 1.61 31.41
CA ALA A 68 -59.57 1.99 30.48
C ALA A 68 -60.25 0.73 29.92
N PRO A 69 -61.33 0.85 29.13
CA PRO A 69 -61.85 -0.25 28.32
C PRO A 69 -60.76 -0.80 27.38
N GLU A 70 -60.84 -2.07 27.02
CA GLU A 70 -59.81 -2.71 26.18
C GLU A 70 -59.78 -2.11 24.77
N SER A 71 -60.92 -1.68 24.23
CA SER A 71 -60.99 -0.92 22.97
C SER A 71 -60.06 0.31 22.99
N VAL A 72 -60.14 1.13 24.04
CA VAL A 72 -59.32 2.33 24.23
C VAL A 72 -57.84 1.93 24.42
N LEU A 73 -57.57 0.92 25.23
CA LEU A 73 -56.20 0.44 25.49
C LEU A 73 -55.52 -0.20 24.28
N ARG A 74 -56.28 -0.55 23.21
CA ARG A 74 -55.75 -1.01 21.92
C ARG A 74 -55.40 0.14 20.96
N THR A 75 -56.03 1.30 21.12
CA THR A 75 -55.84 2.49 20.26
C THR A 75 -54.80 3.48 20.80
N VAL A 76 -54.56 3.51 22.12
CA VAL A 76 -53.52 4.37 22.72
C VAL A 76 -52.12 3.87 22.35
N GLU A 77 -51.31 4.74 21.76
CA GLU A 77 -49.88 4.50 21.50
C GLU A 77 -49.00 5.10 22.62
N PRO A 78 -47.80 4.54 22.88
CA PRO A 78 -46.88 5.10 23.89
C PRO A 78 -46.47 6.56 23.61
N ALA A 79 -46.39 6.95 22.34
CA ALA A 79 -45.99 8.30 21.93
C ALA A 79 -47.10 9.35 22.10
N THR A 80 -48.36 8.96 22.27
CA THR A 80 -49.47 9.89 22.54
C THR A 80 -49.55 10.28 24.02
N ILE A 81 -48.89 9.53 24.90
CA ILE A 81 -48.82 9.82 26.34
C ILE A 81 -47.69 10.84 26.55
N ARG A 82 -48.01 12.02 27.09
CA ARG A 82 -47.00 13.04 27.40
C ARG A 82 -46.44 12.76 28.78
N ALA A 83 -45.20 12.30 28.88
CA ALA A 83 -44.46 12.24 30.13
C ALA A 83 -43.34 13.31 30.12
N TRP A 84 -43.24 14.09 31.19
CA TRP A 84 -42.21 15.12 31.29
C TRP A 84 -41.65 15.28 32.71
N VAL A 85 -40.50 15.94 32.76
CA VAL A 85 -39.88 16.51 33.95
C VAL A 85 -39.82 18.02 33.78
N ASP A 86 -40.23 18.74 34.82
CA ASP A 86 -40.04 20.19 34.91
C ASP A 86 -38.63 20.48 35.45
N ALA A 87 -37.89 21.33 34.74
CA ALA A 87 -36.51 21.70 35.01
C ALA A 87 -36.32 23.21 35.22
N ASP A 88 -37.40 23.94 35.51
CA ASP A 88 -37.34 25.35 35.90
C ASP A 88 -36.49 25.56 37.18
N GLY A 89 -35.80 26.69 37.26
CA GLY A 89 -35.05 27.11 38.44
C GLY A 89 -33.87 26.22 38.86
N LEU A 90 -33.51 25.18 38.10
CA LEU A 90 -32.39 24.30 38.43
C LEU A 90 -31.05 25.04 38.46
N THR A 91 -30.10 24.50 39.22
CA THR A 91 -28.69 24.90 39.25
C THR A 91 -27.81 23.77 38.69
N PRO A 92 -26.57 24.04 38.24
CA PRO A 92 -25.62 22.97 37.91
C PRO A 92 -25.47 21.97 39.05
N GLY A 93 -25.59 20.67 38.75
CA GLY A 93 -25.64 19.60 39.75
C GLY A 93 -26.41 18.36 39.31
N THR A 94 -26.74 17.51 40.28
CA THR A 94 -27.54 16.28 40.10
C THR A 94 -28.82 16.42 40.89
N HIS A 95 -29.97 16.36 40.21
CA HIS A 95 -31.30 16.60 40.81
C HIS A 95 -32.22 15.40 40.58
N ALA A 96 -33.02 15.05 41.59
CA ALA A 96 -33.99 13.96 41.51
C ALA A 96 -35.41 14.55 41.39
N LEU A 97 -35.94 14.58 40.17
CA LEU A 97 -37.14 15.34 39.81
C LEU A 97 -38.34 14.42 39.60
N PRO A 98 -39.55 14.78 40.05
CA PRO A 98 -40.73 13.94 39.89
C PRO A 98 -41.18 13.87 38.42
N VAL A 99 -41.51 12.66 37.95
CA VAL A 99 -42.06 12.48 36.61
C VAL A 99 -43.54 12.84 36.62
N GLN A 100 -43.92 13.81 35.78
CA GLN A 100 -45.31 14.13 35.49
C GLN A 100 -45.73 13.38 34.23
N ALA A 101 -47.00 12.96 34.16
CA ALA A 101 -47.57 12.37 32.94
C ALA A 101 -49.04 12.76 32.78
N GLU A 102 -49.41 13.11 31.55
CA GLU A 102 -50.76 13.51 31.17
C GLU A 102 -51.18 12.79 29.89
N LEU A 103 -52.47 12.50 29.80
CA LEU A 103 -53.10 11.93 28.62
C LEU A 103 -53.82 13.05 27.84
N PRO A 104 -53.90 12.98 26.51
CA PRO A 104 -54.75 13.89 25.74
C PRO A 104 -56.21 13.83 26.25
N PRO A 105 -56.95 14.95 26.27
CA PRO A 105 -58.33 14.99 26.76
C PRO A 105 -59.30 14.13 25.91
N GLU A 106 -58.87 13.74 24.72
CA GLU A 106 -59.57 12.85 23.78
C GLU A 106 -59.53 11.37 24.19
N VAL A 107 -58.66 10.99 25.15
CA VAL A 107 -58.46 9.60 25.57
C VAL A 107 -59.19 9.33 26.90
N PRO A 108 -60.31 8.59 26.91
CA PRO A 108 -61.07 8.29 28.13
C PRO A 108 -60.41 7.16 28.95
N ALA A 109 -59.20 7.40 29.44
CA ALA A 109 -58.40 6.48 30.24
C ALA A 109 -57.91 7.13 31.54
N LYS A 110 -57.83 6.35 32.61
CA LYS A 110 -57.33 6.80 33.92
C LYS A 110 -55.86 6.42 34.10
N LEU A 111 -55.01 7.40 34.38
CA LEU A 111 -53.64 7.17 34.85
C LEU A 111 -53.67 6.50 36.24
N ILE A 112 -52.90 5.41 36.40
CA ILE A 112 -52.79 4.66 37.66
C ILE A 112 -51.42 4.86 38.32
N SER A 113 -50.33 4.77 37.56
CA SER A 113 -48.97 4.94 38.08
C SER A 113 -47.96 5.19 36.96
N VAL A 114 -46.93 5.99 37.25
CA VAL A 114 -45.71 6.15 36.42
C VAL A 114 -44.53 5.52 37.16
N SER A 115 -43.61 4.88 36.45
CA SER A 115 -42.41 4.26 37.00
C SER A 115 -41.20 4.45 36.07
N PRO A 116 -40.05 4.96 36.55
CA PRO A 116 -39.82 5.46 37.90
C PRO A 116 -40.62 6.72 38.22
N ALA A 117 -40.94 6.95 39.50
CA ALA A 117 -41.69 8.13 39.95
C ALA A 117 -40.83 9.41 40.04
N GLN A 118 -39.51 9.24 40.14
CA GLN A 118 -38.52 10.30 40.06
C GLN A 118 -37.43 9.90 39.06
N VAL A 119 -36.90 10.87 38.34
CA VAL A 119 -35.75 10.71 37.44
C VAL A 119 -34.61 11.58 37.95
N VAL A 120 -33.45 10.96 38.11
CA VAL A 120 -32.20 11.67 38.34
C VAL A 120 -31.73 12.26 37.02
N LEU A 121 -31.56 13.58 37.00
CA LEU A 121 -31.09 14.40 35.89
C LEU A 121 -29.81 15.10 36.32
N GLN A 122 -28.73 14.93 35.55
CA GLN A 122 -27.50 15.69 35.73
C GLN A 122 -27.49 16.86 34.76
N VAL A 123 -27.40 18.08 35.30
CA VAL A 123 -27.44 19.34 34.55
C VAL A 123 -26.16 20.13 34.82
N ASP A 124 -25.62 20.77 33.80
CA ASP A 124 -24.43 21.62 33.91
C ASP A 124 -24.59 22.90 33.09
N GLU A 125 -23.81 23.94 33.42
CA GLU A 125 -23.77 25.18 32.65
C GLU A 125 -23.04 24.94 31.32
N GLU A 126 -23.59 25.35 30.18
CA GLU A 126 -22.82 25.36 28.93
C GLU A 126 -21.88 26.55 28.89
N ARG A 127 -20.60 26.28 29.13
CA ARG A 127 -19.53 27.29 29.14
C ARG A 127 -18.80 27.31 27.80
N THR A 128 -18.37 28.50 27.41
CA THR A 128 -17.50 28.72 26.25
C THR A 128 -16.17 29.33 26.74
N ARG A 129 -15.04 28.80 26.28
CA ARG A 129 -13.68 29.22 26.69
C ARG A 129 -12.72 29.11 25.52
N THR A 130 -11.89 30.13 25.32
CA THR A 130 -10.84 30.13 24.28
C THR A 130 -9.50 29.67 24.89
N LEU A 131 -8.73 28.92 24.11
CA LEU A 131 -7.43 28.36 24.47
C LEU A 131 -6.41 28.62 23.35
N THR A 132 -5.18 28.97 23.70
CA THR A 132 -4.06 29.00 22.76
C THR A 132 -3.59 27.58 22.46
N VAL A 133 -3.37 27.24 21.19
CA VAL A 133 -2.87 25.93 20.77
C VAL A 133 -1.37 25.84 20.99
N THR A 134 -0.93 24.81 21.72
CA THR A 134 0.48 24.55 21.98
C THR A 134 1.02 23.48 21.04
N VAL A 135 2.05 23.80 20.25
CA VAL A 135 2.74 22.81 19.41
C VAL A 135 3.72 22.00 20.26
N ARG A 136 3.56 20.68 20.27
CA ARG A 136 4.54 19.74 20.81
C ARG A 136 5.31 19.09 19.66
N LEU A 137 6.57 19.48 19.51
CA LEU A 137 7.50 18.84 18.58
C LEU A 137 7.89 17.44 19.10
N VAL A 138 8.08 16.50 18.18
CA VAL A 138 8.42 15.10 18.47
C VAL A 138 9.55 14.64 17.55
N GLY A 139 10.65 14.19 18.17
CA GLY A 139 11.90 13.93 17.45
C GLY A 139 12.61 15.22 17.02
N GLU A 140 13.78 15.05 16.42
CA GLU A 140 14.68 16.14 16.00
C GLU A 140 14.79 16.16 14.47
N PRO A 141 15.04 17.35 13.86
CA PRO A 141 15.41 17.46 12.44
C PRO A 141 16.59 16.58 12.02
N ALA A 142 16.88 16.53 10.73
CA ALA A 142 18.14 15.95 10.25
C ALA A 142 19.36 16.68 10.83
N LEU A 143 20.49 15.97 10.96
CA LEU A 143 21.76 16.57 11.37
C LEU A 143 22.13 17.73 10.42
N GLY A 144 22.58 18.84 10.99
CA GLY A 144 22.83 20.07 10.25
C GLY A 144 21.61 20.96 10.00
N TYR A 145 20.42 20.58 10.48
CA TYR A 145 19.21 21.41 10.41
C TYR A 145 18.71 21.79 11.81
N THR A 146 18.07 22.96 11.90
CA THR A 146 17.42 23.45 13.13
C THR A 146 15.95 23.79 12.85
N ALA A 147 15.08 23.53 13.83
CA ALA A 147 13.68 23.89 13.76
C ALA A 147 13.47 25.27 14.42
N GLN A 148 12.91 26.20 13.65
CA GLN A 148 12.50 27.50 14.17
C GLN A 148 11.20 27.40 14.97
N ARG A 149 10.80 28.50 15.61
CA ARG A 149 9.56 28.57 16.39
C ARG A 149 8.35 28.18 15.52
N PRO A 150 7.55 27.18 15.92
CA PRO A 150 6.32 26.82 15.21
C PRO A 150 5.34 27.99 15.12
N VAL A 151 4.70 28.13 13.96
CA VAL A 151 3.60 29.05 13.69
C VAL A 151 2.32 28.24 13.54
N VAL A 152 1.24 28.67 14.21
CA VAL A 152 -0.07 28.01 14.15
C VAL A 152 -1.11 29.02 13.66
N SER A 153 -1.99 28.57 12.77
CA SER A 153 -3.07 29.39 12.21
C SER A 153 -4.41 28.62 12.20
N PRO A 154 -5.44 29.07 12.93
CA PRO A 154 -5.36 30.08 13.99
C PRO A 154 -4.55 29.58 15.20
N ASP A 155 -3.94 30.52 15.93
CA ASP A 155 -3.20 30.25 17.18
C ASP A 155 -4.11 29.87 18.36
N THR A 156 -5.41 30.13 18.22
CA THR A 156 -6.43 30.04 19.26
C THR A 156 -7.62 29.22 18.78
N VAL A 157 -8.18 28.44 19.70
CA VAL A 157 -9.38 27.61 19.48
C VAL A 157 -10.38 27.82 20.60
N THR A 158 -11.66 27.81 20.27
CA THR A 158 -12.76 27.95 21.22
C THR A 158 -13.37 26.59 21.51
N ILE A 159 -13.43 26.22 22.80
CA ILE A 159 -14.17 25.07 23.31
C ILE A 159 -15.52 25.52 23.87
N ARG A 160 -16.58 24.77 23.55
CA ARG A 160 -17.94 24.94 24.08
C ARG A 160 -18.46 23.61 24.60
N GLY A 161 -19.07 23.61 25.78
CA GLY A 161 -19.67 22.40 26.35
C GLY A 161 -19.95 22.55 27.85
N PRO A 162 -20.23 21.43 28.54
CA PRO A 162 -20.48 21.43 29.98
C PRO A 162 -19.30 22.03 30.75
N ALA A 163 -19.56 22.97 31.67
CA ALA A 163 -18.57 23.66 32.47
C ALA A 163 -17.61 22.69 33.17
N SER A 164 -18.12 21.59 33.73
CA SER A 164 -17.31 20.52 34.34
C SER A 164 -16.27 19.90 33.41
N GLN A 165 -16.55 19.79 32.11
CA GLN A 165 -15.60 19.27 31.12
C GLN A 165 -14.71 20.38 30.56
N VAL A 166 -15.26 21.59 30.33
CA VAL A 166 -14.54 22.77 29.86
C VAL A 166 -13.47 23.23 30.86
N ASP A 167 -13.76 23.17 32.16
CA ASP A 167 -12.83 23.51 33.23
C ASP A 167 -11.70 22.47 33.35
N ARG A 168 -12.02 21.18 33.14
CA ARG A 168 -11.03 20.09 33.09
C ARG A 168 -10.02 20.23 31.95
N VAL A 169 -10.38 20.85 30.82
CA VAL A 169 -9.41 21.12 29.76
C VAL A 169 -8.36 22.12 30.26
N LYS A 170 -7.12 21.68 30.41
CA LYS A 170 -5.99 22.52 30.82
C LYS A 170 -5.17 22.99 29.63
N THR A 171 -5.00 22.15 28.61
CA THR A 171 -4.23 22.48 27.40
C THR A 171 -4.92 21.98 26.13
N ALA A 172 -4.72 22.73 25.04
CA ALA A 172 -5.04 22.33 23.68
C ALA A 172 -3.72 22.16 22.93
N LEU A 173 -3.42 20.95 22.42
CA LEU A 173 -2.12 20.65 21.82
C LEU A 173 -2.22 19.98 20.46
N VAL A 174 -1.18 20.20 19.65
CA VAL A 174 -0.95 19.51 18.37
C VAL A 174 0.44 18.89 18.39
N GLN A 175 0.61 17.72 17.76
CA GLN A 175 1.89 17.00 17.75
C GLN A 175 2.47 16.99 16.33
N VAL A 176 3.65 17.58 16.14
CA VAL A 176 4.37 17.59 14.86
C VAL A 176 5.61 16.72 14.99
N SER A 177 5.78 15.76 14.07
CA SER A 177 7.00 14.96 13.98
C SER A 177 8.04 15.68 13.12
N LEU A 178 9.26 15.86 13.65
CA LEU A 178 10.39 16.45 12.93
C LEU A 178 11.49 15.44 12.57
N ARG A 179 11.34 14.17 12.99
CA ARG A 179 12.35 13.11 12.83
C ARG A 179 12.93 13.06 11.41
N GLY A 180 14.19 13.45 11.27
CA GLY A 180 14.95 13.35 10.02
C GLY A 180 14.57 14.36 8.93
N THR A 181 13.75 15.36 9.26
CA THR A 181 13.29 16.38 8.31
C THR A 181 14.41 17.36 7.92
N ARG A 182 14.50 17.69 6.61
CA ARG A 182 15.44 18.67 6.02
C ARG A 182 14.79 19.96 5.47
N SER A 183 13.49 20.14 5.65
CA SER A 183 12.70 21.25 5.07
C SER A 183 11.55 21.65 5.99
N SER A 184 10.99 22.86 5.81
CA SER A 184 9.81 23.31 6.57
C SER A 184 8.67 22.29 6.54
N VAL A 185 8.03 22.05 7.69
CA VAL A 185 6.91 21.12 7.84
C VAL A 185 5.61 21.91 7.91
N GLU A 186 4.75 21.77 6.89
CA GLU A 186 3.45 22.43 6.84
C GLU A 186 2.33 21.40 6.82
N GLN A 187 1.53 21.34 7.90
CA GLN A 187 0.52 20.29 8.09
C GLN A 187 -0.74 20.84 8.76
N THR A 188 -1.91 20.34 8.35
CA THR A 188 -3.18 20.63 9.02
C THR A 188 -3.52 19.50 9.99
N LEU A 189 -3.54 19.81 11.28
CA LEU A 189 -3.66 18.82 12.37
C LEU A 189 -4.91 19.07 13.22
N THR A 190 -5.54 18.01 13.68
CA THR A 190 -6.61 18.05 14.68
C THR A 190 -6.04 18.41 16.05
N VAL A 191 -6.67 19.34 16.76
CA VAL A 191 -6.20 19.77 18.09
C VAL A 191 -6.70 18.79 19.16
N LEU A 192 -5.78 18.31 20.00
CA LEU A 192 -6.05 17.36 21.07
C LEU A 192 -6.20 18.11 22.40
N LEU A 193 -7.39 18.00 23.02
CA LEU A 193 -7.69 18.60 24.32
C LEU A 193 -7.24 17.67 25.46
N ARG A 194 -6.54 18.23 26.44
CA ARG A 194 -5.93 17.47 27.56
C ARG A 194 -6.22 18.09 28.92
N ASP A 195 -6.44 17.24 29.92
CA ASP A 195 -6.51 17.62 31.32
C ASP A 195 -5.12 17.83 31.94
N ALA A 196 -5.06 18.14 33.24
CA ALA A 196 -3.79 18.40 33.95
C ALA A 196 -2.89 17.16 34.00
N GLU A 197 -3.48 15.96 33.98
CA GLU A 197 -2.81 14.66 33.97
C GLU A 197 -2.43 14.20 32.55
N GLY A 198 -2.73 15.00 31.52
CA GLY A 198 -2.41 14.69 30.12
C GLY A 198 -3.31 13.64 29.46
N LYS A 199 -4.47 13.32 30.06
CA LYS A 199 -5.48 12.41 29.47
C LYS A 199 -6.35 13.18 28.47
N PRO A 200 -6.92 12.50 27.44
CA PRO A 200 -7.83 13.16 26.50
C PRO A 200 -9.15 13.53 27.18
N VAL A 201 -9.64 14.75 26.93
CA VAL A 201 -10.97 15.20 27.37
C VAL A 201 -11.94 15.11 26.20
N SER A 202 -13.13 14.56 26.44
CA SER A 202 -14.22 14.40 25.47
C SER A 202 -15.52 15.04 26.00
N GLY A 203 -16.54 15.14 25.14
CA GLY A 203 -17.81 15.79 25.51
C GLY A 203 -17.82 17.32 25.38
N VAL A 204 -16.85 17.91 24.68
CA VAL A 204 -16.80 19.34 24.34
C VAL A 204 -16.69 19.53 22.82
N THR A 205 -17.38 20.52 22.28
CA THR A 205 -17.29 20.94 20.88
C THR A 205 -16.11 21.89 20.71
N LEU A 206 -15.29 21.67 19.69
CA LEU A 206 -14.11 22.47 19.39
C LEU A 206 -14.31 23.26 18.08
N SER A 207 -13.95 24.54 18.06
CA SER A 207 -14.01 25.38 16.87
C SER A 207 -12.79 26.31 16.75
N PRO A 208 -12.01 26.24 15.66
CA PRO A 208 -11.98 25.15 14.67
C PRO A 208 -11.39 23.85 15.26
N GLU A 209 -11.84 22.70 14.77
CA GLU A 209 -11.31 21.38 15.16
C GLU A 209 -9.87 21.16 14.67
N ARG A 210 -9.54 21.70 13.49
CA ARG A 210 -8.23 21.56 12.83
C ARG A 210 -7.57 22.92 12.68
N VAL A 211 -6.27 22.96 12.91
CA VAL A 211 -5.41 24.14 12.70
C VAL A 211 -4.30 23.81 11.72
N HIS A 212 -3.82 24.82 11.00
CA HIS A 212 -2.62 24.70 10.17
C HIS A 212 -1.39 25.02 11.02
N VAL A 213 -0.37 24.16 10.95
CA VAL A 213 0.91 24.33 11.65
C VAL A 213 2.02 24.37 10.61
N SER A 214 2.80 25.44 10.61
CA SER A 214 4.05 25.55 9.86
C SER A 214 5.22 25.57 10.85
N VAL A 215 6.17 24.65 10.69
CA VAL A 215 7.42 24.63 11.44
C VAL A 215 8.55 24.85 10.44
N PRO A 216 9.11 26.07 10.35
CA PRO A 216 10.24 26.33 9.46
C PRO A 216 11.46 25.53 9.93
N VAL A 217 12.14 24.88 9.00
CA VAL A 217 13.38 24.12 9.26
C VAL A 217 14.47 24.70 8.37
N GLU A 218 15.53 25.19 8.99
CA GLU A 218 16.63 25.90 8.33
C GLU A 218 17.92 25.08 8.44
N GLN A 219 18.76 25.12 7.41
CA GLN A 219 20.09 24.53 7.47
C GLN A 219 21.00 25.42 8.32
N LEU A 220 21.67 24.85 9.31
CA LEU A 220 22.70 25.52 10.09
C LEU A 220 23.89 25.80 9.17
N GLY A 221 24.27 27.07 9.00
CA GLY A 221 25.25 27.49 8.00
C GLY A 221 26.69 26.97 8.16
N ASN A 222 26.98 26.16 9.18
CA ASN A 222 28.23 25.40 9.33
C ASN A 222 28.12 23.94 8.85
N TYR A 223 26.95 23.52 8.36
CA TYR A 223 26.69 22.24 7.71
C TYR A 223 26.27 22.44 6.25
N ARG A 224 26.61 21.49 5.38
CA ARG A 224 26.23 21.51 3.96
C ARG A 224 26.10 20.09 3.43
N ASP A 225 25.08 19.85 2.61
CA ASP A 225 24.95 18.61 1.85
C ASP A 225 25.73 18.73 0.54
N LEU A 226 26.64 17.79 0.28
CA LEU A 226 27.47 17.73 -0.92
C LEU A 226 27.19 16.43 -1.69
N ALA A 227 27.20 16.50 -3.02
CA ALA A 227 27.04 15.33 -3.88
C ALA A 227 28.30 14.45 -3.87
N VAL A 228 28.13 13.13 -3.96
CA VAL A 228 29.27 12.20 -4.06
C VAL A 228 29.64 12.01 -5.52
N LYS A 229 30.90 12.30 -5.87
CA LYS A 229 31.46 12.11 -7.21
C LYS A 229 32.47 10.96 -7.19
N VAL A 230 32.16 9.86 -7.87
CA VAL A 230 33.07 8.72 -7.98
C VAL A 230 34.27 9.06 -8.86
N ARG A 231 35.46 8.64 -8.44
CA ARG A 231 36.72 8.80 -9.15
C ARG A 231 37.16 7.45 -9.70
N LEU A 232 37.02 7.22 -11.00
CA LEU A 232 37.38 5.96 -11.65
C LEU A 232 38.85 5.95 -12.09
N GLU A 233 39.46 4.76 -12.12
CA GLU A 233 40.84 4.54 -12.55
C GLU A 233 40.97 3.24 -13.37
N GLY A 234 41.61 3.32 -14.54
CA GLY A 234 41.65 2.23 -15.53
C GLY A 234 40.45 2.22 -16.50
N ASP A 235 40.46 1.27 -17.43
CA ASP A 235 39.42 1.06 -18.45
C ASP A 235 38.78 -0.34 -18.34
N PRO A 236 37.48 -0.51 -18.61
CA PRO A 236 36.82 -1.81 -18.58
C PRO A 236 37.38 -2.77 -19.65
N ALA A 237 37.09 -4.07 -19.51
CA ALA A 237 37.59 -5.09 -20.44
C ALA A 237 37.18 -4.80 -21.90
N PRO A 238 38.03 -5.16 -22.89
CA PRO A 238 37.69 -5.00 -24.31
C PRO A 238 36.33 -5.62 -24.66
N GLY A 239 35.47 -4.82 -25.30
CA GLY A 239 34.09 -5.22 -25.60
C GLY A 239 33.07 -4.98 -24.47
N TYR A 240 33.45 -4.30 -23.38
CA TYR A 240 32.56 -3.82 -22.32
C TYR A 240 32.60 -2.30 -22.18
N TRP A 241 31.59 -1.73 -21.51
CA TRP A 241 31.47 -0.32 -21.18
C TRP A 241 30.76 -0.13 -19.84
N ILE A 242 30.98 1.02 -19.19
CA ILE A 242 30.31 1.36 -17.93
C ILE A 242 28.98 2.04 -18.23
N SER A 243 27.85 1.40 -17.94
CA SER A 243 26.52 1.93 -18.26
C SER A 243 25.93 2.82 -17.16
N GLN A 244 26.28 2.57 -15.90
CA GLN A 244 25.86 3.38 -14.75
C GLN A 244 26.95 3.41 -13.67
N VAL A 245 27.12 4.57 -13.04
CA VAL A 245 27.85 4.72 -11.78
C VAL A 245 26.91 5.34 -10.76
N SER A 246 26.81 4.74 -9.59
CA SER A 246 25.89 5.15 -8.53
C SER A 246 26.53 4.94 -7.16
N THR A 247 26.14 5.76 -6.18
CA THR A 247 26.64 5.71 -4.80
C THR A 247 25.50 5.68 -3.79
N GLU A 248 25.71 4.95 -2.71
CA GLU A 248 24.81 4.95 -1.55
C GLU A 248 25.62 5.35 -0.28
N PRO A 249 25.32 6.51 0.34
CA PRO A 249 24.39 7.56 -0.10
C PRO A 249 24.95 8.42 -1.24
N GLN A 250 24.06 9.03 -2.04
CA GLN A 250 24.42 9.99 -3.10
C GLN A 250 24.78 11.40 -2.58
N LEU A 251 24.30 11.74 -1.38
CA LEU A 251 24.49 13.02 -0.71
C LEU A 251 25.10 12.79 0.67
N VAL A 252 26.14 13.55 1.00
CA VAL A 252 26.85 13.47 2.28
C VAL A 252 26.83 14.82 2.98
N THR A 253 26.49 14.82 4.26
CA THR A 253 26.39 16.03 5.08
C THR A 253 27.74 16.27 5.75
N VAL A 254 28.39 17.37 5.39
CA VAL A 254 29.67 17.80 5.96
C VAL A 254 29.47 18.95 6.95
N PHE A 255 30.41 19.06 7.89
CA PHE A 255 30.60 20.17 8.81
C PHE A 255 31.95 20.84 8.54
N ALA A 256 31.98 22.17 8.53
CA ALA A 256 33.22 22.94 8.41
C ALA A 256 33.11 24.29 9.12
N ALA A 257 34.24 24.99 9.28
CA ALA A 257 34.25 26.33 9.86
C ALA A 257 33.44 27.34 9.02
N PRO A 258 32.78 28.35 9.63
CA PRO A 258 32.06 29.40 8.92
C PRO A 258 32.95 30.08 7.85
N GLY A 259 32.42 30.30 6.65
CA GLY A 259 33.17 30.87 5.53
C GLY A 259 34.03 29.87 4.74
N LEU A 260 34.47 28.74 5.33
CA LEU A 260 35.09 27.63 4.57
C LEU A 260 34.01 26.78 3.91
N ILE A 261 32.95 26.48 4.66
CA ILE A 261 31.77 25.72 4.24
C ILE A 261 31.12 26.25 2.95
N ASP A 262 31.11 27.58 2.75
CA ASP A 262 30.58 28.26 1.56
C ASP A 262 31.51 28.13 0.34
N GLN A 263 32.83 28.09 0.58
CA GLN A 263 33.87 27.94 -0.45
C GLN A 263 34.03 26.51 -0.96
N LEU A 264 33.45 25.51 -0.27
CA LEU A 264 33.52 24.13 -0.73
C LEU A 264 32.84 23.96 -2.10
N PRO A 265 33.38 23.12 -3.00
CA PRO A 265 32.66 22.68 -4.19
C PRO A 265 31.36 21.97 -3.79
N GLY A 266 30.37 21.93 -4.67
CA GLY A 266 29.09 21.24 -4.43
C GLY A 266 29.17 19.70 -4.35
N PHE A 267 30.38 19.13 -4.31
CA PHE A 267 30.64 17.70 -4.33
C PHE A 267 31.89 17.34 -3.51
N LEU A 268 31.98 16.08 -3.06
CA LEU A 268 33.23 15.44 -2.64
C LEU A 268 33.59 14.33 -3.63
N GLU A 269 34.90 14.15 -3.89
CA GLU A 269 35.37 13.00 -4.67
C GLU A 269 35.53 11.76 -3.77
N THR A 270 35.41 10.56 -4.33
CA THR A 270 35.91 9.34 -3.68
C THR A 270 37.42 9.21 -3.85
N LEU A 271 38.06 8.36 -3.05
CA LEU A 271 39.31 7.73 -3.47
C LEU A 271 39.11 6.97 -4.80
N THR A 272 40.21 6.66 -5.51
CA THR A 272 40.08 6.01 -6.82
C THR A 272 39.52 4.59 -6.71
N VAL A 273 38.60 4.27 -7.62
CA VAL A 273 37.96 2.97 -7.76
C VAL A 273 38.45 2.36 -9.06
N THR A 274 39.13 1.22 -8.98
CA THR A 274 39.68 0.58 -10.17
C THR A 274 38.60 -0.14 -10.97
N VAL A 275 38.60 0.06 -12.28
CA VAL A 275 37.72 -0.63 -13.24
C VAL A 275 38.52 -1.38 -14.32
N GLU A 276 39.84 -1.47 -14.12
CA GLU A 276 40.79 -2.03 -15.08
C GLU A 276 40.46 -3.51 -15.41
N GLY A 277 40.08 -3.78 -16.65
CA GLY A 277 39.70 -5.12 -17.10
C GLY A 277 38.36 -5.63 -16.53
N ALA A 278 37.51 -4.76 -15.98
CA ALA A 278 36.21 -5.14 -15.45
C ALA A 278 35.26 -5.67 -16.54
N SER A 279 34.50 -6.73 -16.21
CA SER A 279 33.50 -7.36 -17.10
C SER A 279 32.19 -7.76 -16.41
N ASP A 280 32.10 -7.57 -15.09
CA ASP A 280 30.91 -7.78 -14.24
C ASP A 280 30.67 -6.51 -13.38
N ASP A 281 29.47 -6.36 -12.80
CA ASP A 281 29.12 -5.24 -11.91
C ASP A 281 30.03 -5.18 -10.66
N ILE A 282 30.68 -4.04 -10.42
CA ILE A 282 31.55 -3.80 -9.26
C ILE A 282 30.75 -3.13 -8.13
N VAL A 283 30.86 -3.68 -6.92
CA VAL A 283 30.23 -3.13 -5.70
C VAL A 283 31.24 -3.10 -4.56
N GLU A 284 31.71 -1.90 -4.19
CA GLU A 284 32.77 -1.70 -3.20
C GLU A 284 32.41 -0.57 -2.20
N ARG A 285 32.96 -0.61 -0.97
CA ARG A 285 32.87 0.49 -0.01
C ARG A 285 34.15 1.31 -0.03
N VAL A 286 34.05 2.53 -0.53
CA VAL A 286 35.19 3.41 -0.85
C VAL A 286 35.16 4.63 0.06
N ALA A 287 36.33 5.05 0.57
CA ALA A 287 36.42 6.26 1.38
C ALA A 287 36.27 7.54 0.52
N LEU A 288 35.82 8.61 1.16
CA LEU A 288 35.75 9.95 0.57
C LEU A 288 37.10 10.66 0.68
N ASP A 289 37.48 11.42 -0.35
CA ASP A 289 38.62 12.34 -0.28
C ASP A 289 38.16 13.64 0.41
N VAL A 290 38.37 13.71 1.73
CA VAL A 290 37.85 14.80 2.58
C VAL A 290 38.91 15.89 2.76
N PRO A 291 38.65 17.15 2.33
CA PRO A 291 39.59 18.25 2.51
C PRO A 291 39.93 18.55 3.97
N PRO A 292 41.13 19.07 4.27
CA PRO A 292 41.52 19.43 5.64
C PRO A 292 40.58 20.50 6.21
N ASN A 293 40.22 20.35 7.49
CA ASN A 293 39.24 21.17 8.23
C ASN A 293 37.77 20.98 7.80
N VAL A 294 37.47 19.93 7.03
CA VAL A 294 36.10 19.44 6.79
C VAL A 294 35.90 18.12 7.54
N THR A 295 34.73 17.91 8.13
CA THR A 295 34.34 16.66 8.81
C THR A 295 33.08 16.11 8.15
N VAL A 296 33.09 14.86 7.70
CA VAL A 296 31.85 14.18 7.26
C VAL A 296 31.08 13.78 8.52
N VAL A 297 29.79 14.12 8.57
CA VAL A 297 28.90 13.84 9.72
C VAL A 297 27.82 12.82 9.35
N VAL A 298 27.40 12.80 8.08
CA VAL A 298 26.52 11.77 7.51
C VAL A 298 27.08 11.33 6.15
N PRO A 299 27.41 10.04 5.95
CA PRO A 299 27.42 8.94 6.93
C PRO A 299 28.44 9.17 8.07
N SER A 300 28.29 8.43 9.17
CA SER A 300 29.13 8.55 10.37
C SER A 300 30.57 8.05 10.18
N GLU A 301 30.77 7.20 9.18
CA GLU A 301 32.09 6.86 8.63
C GLU A 301 32.22 7.60 7.28
N PRO A 302 33.38 8.20 6.94
CA PRO A 302 33.58 8.93 5.69
C PRO A 302 33.77 7.97 4.49
N SER A 303 32.82 7.06 4.28
CA SER A 303 32.82 6.10 3.17
C SER A 303 31.43 5.93 2.57
N VAL A 304 31.40 5.51 1.31
CA VAL A 304 30.20 5.33 0.49
C VAL A 304 30.24 3.97 -0.19
N GLN A 305 29.09 3.35 -0.43
CA GLN A 305 29.02 2.15 -1.25
C GLN A 305 28.91 2.57 -2.72
N VAL A 306 29.98 2.36 -3.48
CA VAL A 306 30.05 2.58 -4.92
C VAL A 306 29.49 1.34 -5.64
N GLN A 307 28.64 1.58 -6.63
CA GLN A 307 28.10 0.56 -7.54
C GLN A 307 28.35 1.01 -8.98
N ILE A 308 29.15 0.24 -9.71
CA ILE A 308 29.52 0.49 -11.11
C ILE A 308 28.95 -0.67 -11.93
N ARG A 309 28.03 -0.36 -12.83
CA ARG A 309 27.48 -1.35 -13.76
C ARG A 309 28.34 -1.45 -15.01
N VAL A 310 28.70 -2.68 -15.37
CA VAL A 310 29.52 -2.98 -16.55
C VAL A 310 28.71 -3.85 -17.49
N GLU A 311 28.47 -3.35 -18.70
CA GLU A 311 27.68 -4.02 -19.73
C GLU A 311 28.54 -4.35 -20.95
N ALA A 312 28.26 -5.45 -21.63
CA ALA A 312 28.93 -5.77 -22.88
C ALA A 312 28.41 -4.86 -24.01
N LEU A 313 29.34 -4.32 -24.81
CA LEU A 313 29.01 -3.59 -26.04
C LEU A 313 28.24 -4.52 -26.99
N GLN A 314 27.10 -4.05 -27.51
CA GLN A 314 26.38 -4.78 -28.55
C GLN A 314 26.97 -4.46 -29.92
N ALA A 315 27.43 -5.48 -30.62
CA ALA A 315 27.98 -5.37 -31.96
C ALA A 315 27.20 -6.23 -32.96
N SER A 316 27.62 -6.20 -34.22
CA SER A 316 27.21 -7.20 -35.20
C SER A 316 28.41 -7.74 -35.99
N LYS A 317 28.37 -9.02 -36.32
CA LYS A 317 29.43 -9.72 -37.07
C LYS A 317 28.80 -10.47 -38.24
N ARG A 318 29.29 -10.21 -39.45
CA ARG A 318 28.98 -11.03 -40.63
C ARG A 318 29.92 -12.25 -40.65
N LEU A 319 29.36 -13.43 -40.84
CA LEU A 319 30.12 -14.67 -40.95
C LEU A 319 29.58 -15.54 -42.08
N THR A 320 30.47 -15.97 -42.98
CA THR A 320 30.14 -16.90 -44.05
C THR A 320 30.17 -18.33 -43.54
N VAL A 321 29.03 -19.03 -43.59
CA VAL A 321 28.85 -20.41 -43.09
C VAL A 321 28.36 -21.31 -44.22
N LYS A 322 28.75 -22.60 -44.20
CA LYS A 322 28.27 -23.60 -45.16
C LYS A 322 26.99 -24.27 -44.65
N PRO A 323 25.94 -24.41 -45.47
CA PRO A 323 24.74 -25.15 -45.10
C PRO A 323 25.07 -26.63 -44.81
N THR A 324 24.48 -27.17 -43.73
CA THR A 324 24.52 -28.60 -43.41
C THR A 324 23.18 -29.22 -43.80
N VAL A 325 23.22 -30.18 -44.71
CA VAL A 325 22.03 -30.92 -45.17
C VAL A 325 21.57 -31.91 -44.11
N GLN A 326 20.26 -31.93 -43.85
CA GLN A 326 19.56 -32.90 -43.00
C GLN A 326 18.39 -33.53 -43.78
N GLY A 327 17.99 -34.76 -43.45
CA GLY A 327 16.81 -35.39 -44.04
C GLY A 327 16.95 -35.94 -45.47
N LEU A 328 18.16 -35.95 -46.04
CA LEU A 328 18.42 -36.42 -47.42
C LEU A 328 17.95 -37.88 -47.65
N THR A 329 17.13 -38.08 -48.68
CA THR A 329 16.68 -39.40 -49.14
C THR A 329 17.86 -40.21 -49.71
N PRO A 330 18.04 -41.50 -49.33
CA PRO A 330 19.09 -42.36 -49.90
C PRO A 330 19.02 -42.48 -51.43
N GLY A 331 20.18 -42.46 -52.09
CA GLY A 331 20.28 -42.50 -53.56
C GLY A 331 20.13 -41.13 -54.25
N LEU A 332 20.11 -40.02 -53.51
CA LEU A 332 20.14 -38.66 -54.03
C LEU A 332 21.42 -37.91 -53.61
N VAL A 333 21.93 -37.05 -54.48
CA VAL A 333 23.05 -36.14 -54.23
C VAL A 333 22.54 -34.68 -54.32
N PRO A 334 22.63 -33.88 -53.23
CA PRO A 334 22.19 -32.50 -53.23
C PRO A 334 23.30 -31.56 -53.73
N VAL A 335 23.02 -30.82 -54.81
CA VAL A 335 23.88 -29.73 -55.29
C VAL A 335 23.33 -28.40 -54.77
N LEU A 336 24.09 -27.75 -53.87
CA LEU A 336 23.72 -26.48 -53.25
C LEU A 336 24.20 -25.28 -54.08
N SER A 337 23.30 -24.34 -54.36
CA SER A 337 23.60 -23.06 -55.00
C SER A 337 22.92 -21.90 -54.24
N PRO A 338 23.68 -20.99 -53.60
CA PRO A 338 25.14 -21.02 -53.40
C PRO A 338 25.58 -22.09 -52.37
N GLN A 339 26.87 -22.43 -52.37
CA GLN A 339 27.49 -23.36 -51.41
C GLN A 339 27.83 -22.73 -50.04
N SER A 340 27.64 -21.42 -49.91
CA SER A 340 27.98 -20.61 -48.74
C SER A 340 26.92 -19.53 -48.55
N VAL A 341 26.62 -19.19 -47.30
CA VAL A 341 25.63 -18.18 -46.93
C VAL A 341 26.25 -17.23 -45.89
N ASP A 342 26.03 -15.93 -46.05
CA ASP A 342 26.43 -14.93 -45.07
C ASP A 342 25.34 -14.78 -44.01
N LEU A 343 25.71 -15.01 -42.75
CA LEU A 343 24.88 -14.76 -41.57
C LEU A 343 25.33 -13.46 -40.92
N ILE A 344 24.40 -12.55 -40.63
CA ILE A 344 24.66 -11.37 -39.79
C ILE A 344 24.10 -11.64 -38.40
N LEU A 345 25.00 -11.75 -37.43
CA LEU A 345 24.68 -11.99 -36.03
C LEU A 345 24.82 -10.71 -35.22
N SER A 346 24.00 -10.53 -34.19
CA SER A 346 24.12 -9.46 -33.19
C SER A 346 24.10 -9.99 -31.77
N GLY A 347 24.76 -9.28 -30.86
CA GLY A 347 24.90 -9.66 -29.45
C GLY A 347 26.16 -9.06 -28.82
N PRO A 348 26.56 -9.55 -27.64
CA PRO A 348 27.75 -9.08 -26.92
C PRO A 348 29.03 -9.21 -27.77
N GLN A 349 29.79 -8.13 -27.93
CA GLN A 349 31.03 -8.10 -28.70
C GLN A 349 32.03 -9.19 -28.28
N PRO A 350 32.30 -9.45 -26.98
CA PRO A 350 33.23 -10.53 -26.58
C PRO A 350 32.79 -11.93 -27.04
N ARG A 351 31.47 -12.17 -27.13
CA ARG A 351 30.90 -13.42 -27.66
C ARG A 351 30.96 -13.47 -29.18
N LEU A 352 30.77 -12.35 -29.86
CA LEU A 352 30.91 -12.26 -31.31
C LEU A 352 32.37 -12.41 -31.75
N GLU A 353 33.35 -11.88 -31.02
CA GLU A 353 34.77 -12.02 -31.36
C GLU A 353 35.26 -13.47 -31.23
N THR A 354 34.96 -14.13 -30.11
CA THR A 354 35.30 -15.54 -29.85
C THR A 354 34.56 -16.56 -30.73
N LEU A 355 33.48 -16.16 -31.40
CA LEU A 355 32.67 -17.02 -32.25
C LEU A 355 33.35 -17.39 -33.59
N THR A 356 33.34 -18.69 -33.88
CA THR A 356 33.92 -19.34 -35.07
C THR A 356 32.84 -19.97 -35.95
N PRO A 357 33.08 -20.24 -37.26
CA PRO A 357 32.08 -20.79 -38.17
C PRO A 357 31.51 -22.14 -37.72
N ASP A 358 32.36 -23.02 -37.17
CA ASP A 358 31.99 -24.38 -36.79
C ASP A 358 31.04 -24.46 -35.57
N MET A 359 30.89 -23.35 -34.84
CA MET A 359 29.94 -23.22 -33.73
C MET A 359 28.51 -22.91 -34.18
N ILE A 360 28.29 -22.62 -35.47
CA ILE A 360 26.97 -22.31 -36.04
C ILE A 360 26.56 -23.42 -36.99
N ARG A 361 25.35 -23.96 -36.82
CA ARG A 361 24.79 -24.98 -37.72
C ARG A 361 23.67 -24.37 -38.52
N LEU A 362 23.96 -24.05 -39.79
CA LEU A 362 22.97 -23.61 -40.75
C LEU A 362 22.30 -24.83 -41.38
N VAL A 363 21.18 -25.29 -40.80
CA VAL A 363 20.53 -26.55 -41.18
C VAL A 363 19.63 -26.34 -42.39
N LEU A 364 19.71 -27.23 -43.38
CA LEU A 364 18.83 -27.28 -44.54
C LEU A 364 18.12 -28.63 -44.57
N ASP A 365 16.82 -28.63 -44.26
CA ASP A 365 15.99 -29.84 -44.25
C ASP A 365 15.54 -30.20 -45.67
N LEU A 366 15.92 -31.39 -46.14
CA LEU A 366 15.55 -31.95 -47.43
C LEU A 366 14.55 -33.12 -47.30
N SER A 367 13.96 -33.32 -46.13
CA SER A 367 13.10 -34.48 -45.87
C SER A 367 11.86 -34.52 -46.78
N GLY A 368 11.62 -35.69 -47.36
CA GLY A 368 10.50 -35.93 -48.28
C GLY A 368 10.66 -35.34 -49.70
N LEU A 369 11.78 -34.68 -50.01
CA LEU A 369 12.01 -34.11 -51.35
C LEU A 369 12.40 -35.16 -52.39
N VAL A 370 11.96 -34.91 -53.63
CA VAL A 370 12.20 -35.75 -54.83
C VAL A 370 13.21 -35.10 -55.77
N THR A 371 13.72 -35.86 -56.75
CA THR A 371 14.64 -35.35 -57.78
C THR A 371 14.13 -34.08 -58.47
N GLY A 372 15.01 -33.09 -58.64
CA GLY A 372 14.68 -31.80 -59.24
C GLY A 372 15.18 -30.61 -58.44
N THR A 373 14.77 -29.40 -58.85
CA THR A 373 15.18 -28.14 -58.24
C THR A 373 14.18 -27.67 -57.20
N HIS A 374 14.64 -27.44 -55.98
CA HIS A 374 13.86 -26.89 -54.86
C HIS A 374 14.50 -25.58 -54.36
N GLN A 375 13.69 -24.66 -53.83
CA GLN A 375 14.18 -23.49 -53.10
C GLN A 375 13.77 -23.62 -51.64
N LEU A 376 14.73 -23.44 -50.73
CA LEU A 376 14.56 -23.72 -49.31
C LEU A 376 15.21 -22.62 -48.47
N GLU A 377 14.55 -22.24 -47.37
CA GLU A 377 15.06 -21.29 -46.39
C GLU A 377 15.88 -22.04 -45.32
N PRO A 378 17.17 -21.72 -45.12
CA PRO A 378 18.01 -22.43 -44.15
C PRO A 378 17.71 -21.97 -42.72
N GLN A 379 17.64 -22.92 -41.78
CA GLN A 379 17.39 -22.62 -40.36
C GLN A 379 18.72 -22.49 -39.58
N PRO A 380 19.06 -21.30 -39.06
CA PRO A 380 20.30 -21.11 -38.31
C PRO A 380 20.15 -21.54 -36.84
N VAL A 381 20.95 -22.51 -36.41
CA VAL A 381 21.15 -22.83 -34.99
C VAL A 381 22.40 -22.08 -34.51
N VAL A 382 22.19 -21.12 -33.60
CA VAL A 382 23.24 -20.26 -33.02
C VAL A 382 23.39 -20.51 -31.50
N PRO A 383 24.57 -20.24 -30.91
CA PRO A 383 24.76 -20.28 -29.46
C PRO A 383 23.90 -19.27 -28.69
N GLU A 384 23.69 -19.54 -27.39
CA GLU A 384 22.94 -18.65 -26.49
C GLU A 384 23.56 -17.25 -26.39
N GLY A 385 22.71 -16.24 -26.17
CA GLY A 385 23.11 -14.83 -26.05
C GLY A 385 23.38 -14.12 -27.39
N LEU A 386 23.12 -14.79 -28.52
CA LEU A 386 23.27 -14.23 -29.87
C LEU A 386 21.95 -14.28 -30.64
N THR A 387 21.71 -13.28 -31.48
CA THR A 387 20.53 -13.19 -32.36
C THR A 387 20.96 -13.14 -33.83
N VAL A 388 20.15 -13.75 -34.69
CA VAL A 388 20.33 -13.67 -36.16
C VAL A 388 19.56 -12.45 -36.65
N VAL A 389 20.25 -11.50 -37.26
CA VAL A 389 19.65 -10.27 -37.83
C VAL A 389 19.22 -10.49 -39.27
N SER A 390 20.04 -11.20 -40.06
CA SER A 390 19.70 -11.56 -41.44
C SER A 390 20.54 -12.72 -41.99
N ILE A 391 20.04 -13.32 -43.07
CA ILE A 391 20.61 -14.45 -43.80
C ILE A 391 20.67 -14.05 -45.29
N LEU A 392 21.84 -14.18 -45.91
CA LEU A 392 22.12 -13.67 -47.27
C LEU A 392 22.82 -14.75 -48.11
N PRO A 393 22.18 -15.32 -49.14
CA PRO A 393 20.78 -15.14 -49.53
C PRO A 393 19.81 -15.79 -48.53
N ALA A 394 18.56 -15.31 -48.50
CA ALA A 394 17.51 -15.84 -47.62
C ALA A 394 17.02 -17.24 -48.03
N SER A 395 17.15 -17.60 -49.30
CA SER A 395 16.83 -18.93 -49.83
C SER A 395 18.00 -19.52 -50.62
N ILE A 396 18.13 -20.84 -50.54
CA ILE A 396 19.15 -21.63 -51.23
C ILE A 396 18.44 -22.49 -52.27
N GLN A 397 18.99 -22.54 -53.49
CA GLN A 397 18.53 -23.47 -54.51
C GLN A 397 19.27 -24.80 -54.33
N VAL A 398 18.50 -25.89 -54.23
CA VAL A 398 19.01 -27.26 -54.10
C VAL A 398 18.56 -28.06 -55.31
N GLU A 399 19.51 -28.60 -56.07
CA GLU A 399 19.23 -29.54 -57.14
C GLU A 399 19.51 -30.96 -56.65
N LEU A 400 18.47 -31.78 -56.53
CA LEU A 400 18.55 -33.18 -56.12
C LEU A 400 18.73 -34.07 -57.35
N LEU A 401 19.96 -34.52 -57.55
CA LEU A 401 20.34 -35.44 -58.63
C LEU A 401 20.28 -36.90 -58.13
N PRO A 402 19.91 -37.88 -58.98
CA PRO A 402 20.08 -39.29 -58.65
C PRO A 402 21.57 -39.63 -58.54
N GLU A 403 21.92 -40.49 -57.58
CA GLU A 403 23.29 -40.95 -57.36
C GLU A 403 23.82 -41.71 -58.60
N PRO A 404 25.03 -41.40 -59.11
CA PRO A 404 25.55 -42.03 -60.32
C PRO A 404 25.80 -43.53 -60.12
N PRO A 405 25.48 -44.39 -61.11
CA PRO A 405 25.58 -45.84 -60.95
C PRO A 405 27.02 -46.27 -60.70
N VAL A 406 27.25 -46.95 -59.57
CA VAL A 406 28.55 -47.47 -59.15
C VAL A 406 29.14 -48.43 -60.20
N THR A 407 30.10 -47.93 -60.97
CA THR A 407 30.84 -48.75 -61.95
C THR A 407 31.88 -49.58 -61.20
N PRO A 408 31.81 -50.93 -61.24
CA PRO A 408 32.67 -51.77 -60.40
C PRO A 408 34.13 -51.68 -60.84
N THR A 409 34.99 -51.15 -59.96
CA THR A 409 36.44 -51.18 -60.15
C THR A 409 36.95 -52.62 -60.11
N PRO A 410 37.74 -53.10 -61.10
CA PRO A 410 38.19 -54.48 -61.13
C PRO A 410 39.18 -54.80 -60.00
N THR A 411 38.89 -55.84 -59.22
CA THR A 411 39.75 -56.31 -58.12
C THR A 411 41.02 -56.97 -58.64
N LEU A 412 42.16 -56.27 -58.55
CA LEU A 412 43.48 -56.87 -58.82
C LEU A 412 43.82 -57.90 -57.74
N THR A 413 43.68 -59.18 -58.09
CA THR A 413 43.98 -60.32 -57.19
C THR A 413 45.49 -60.61 -57.19
N GLY A 414 46.23 -59.82 -56.41
CA GLY A 414 47.68 -60.02 -56.22
C GLY A 414 47.99 -61.18 -55.27
N THR A 415 48.37 -62.34 -55.81
CA THR A 415 48.79 -63.50 -55.02
C THR A 415 50.29 -63.43 -54.72
N LEU A 416 50.68 -63.35 -53.45
CA LEU A 416 52.07 -63.42 -53.00
C LEU A 416 52.44 -64.85 -52.55
N PRO A 417 53.53 -65.46 -53.06
CA PRO A 417 54.12 -66.67 -52.49
C PRO A 417 54.94 -66.35 -51.22
N VAL A 418 55.28 -67.38 -50.45
CA VAL A 418 55.71 -67.26 -49.05
C VAL A 418 57.11 -67.83 -48.76
N THR A 419 57.81 -67.21 -47.79
CA THR A 419 58.74 -67.87 -46.81
C THR A 419 60.11 -68.34 -47.38
N PRO A 420 61.20 -68.45 -46.57
CA PRO A 420 61.34 -68.29 -45.10
C PRO A 420 62.30 -67.19 -44.60
N THR A 421 62.27 -66.95 -43.29
CA THR A 421 63.36 -66.34 -42.49
C THR A 421 63.57 -67.21 -41.24
N ILE A 422 64.84 -67.46 -40.85
CA ILE A 422 65.20 -68.27 -39.67
C ILE A 422 66.40 -67.61 -38.94
N ILE A 423 66.41 -67.72 -37.60
CA ILE A 423 67.45 -67.37 -36.59
C ILE A 423 68.01 -65.93 -36.46
N THR A 424 67.50 -65.23 -35.44
CA THR A 424 68.24 -64.40 -34.45
C THR A 424 69.27 -65.26 -33.66
N PRO A 425 70.24 -64.73 -32.85
CA PRO A 425 70.29 -63.43 -32.15
C PRO A 425 71.65 -62.67 -32.34
N THR A 426 71.96 -61.50 -31.75
CA THR A 426 72.35 -61.30 -30.32
C THR A 426 72.57 -59.81 -29.96
N VAL A 427 72.24 -59.44 -28.71
CA VAL A 427 72.39 -58.14 -27.98
C VAL A 427 73.71 -58.17 -27.17
N PRO A 428 74.41 -57.08 -26.71
CA PRO A 428 74.06 -55.65 -26.48
C PRO A 428 74.95 -54.66 -27.33
N VAL A 429 75.35 -53.40 -27.00
CA VAL A 429 75.43 -52.57 -25.76
C VAL A 429 75.41 -51.05 -26.01
N THR A 430 74.97 -50.29 -25.00
CA THR A 430 75.29 -48.87 -24.65
C THR A 430 76.70 -48.75 -23.99
N PRO A 431 77.28 -47.57 -23.60
CA PRO A 431 76.75 -46.20 -23.48
C PRO A 431 77.71 -45.02 -23.90
N THR A 432 77.35 -43.78 -23.50
CA THR A 432 78.25 -42.70 -23.00
C THR A 432 78.95 -41.71 -23.96
N THR A 433 78.35 -40.51 -24.01
CA THR A 433 78.90 -39.12 -24.07
C THR A 433 80.16 -38.73 -24.89
N GLY A 434 79.96 -37.72 -25.75
CA GLY A 434 80.83 -36.54 -25.86
C GLY A 434 81.97 -36.57 -26.90
N PRO A 435 82.66 -35.44 -27.12
CA PRO A 435 82.38 -34.10 -26.55
C PRO A 435 81.18 -33.37 -27.19
#